data_AF-A0A969IPE9-F1
#
_entry.id   AF-A0A969IPE9-F1
#
_cell.length_a   1.000
_cell.length_b   1.000
_cell.length_c   1.000
_cell.angle_alpha   90.00
_cell.angle_beta   90.00
_cell.angle_gamma   90.00
#
_symmetry.space_group_name_H-M   'P 1'
#
loop_
_entity.id
_entity.type
_entity.pdbx_description
1 polymer ?
#
loop_
_entity_poly.entity_id
_entity_poly.type
_entity_poly.pdbx_seq_one_letter_code
_entity_poly.pdbx_strand_id
1 'polypeptide(L)'
;MGRCSRFAQPAWSRCRRRTGRTGLSCRVYRILPPLILNFHSGISPIYNGSSTISFAFANGHPHLCGGTLMKMNAAVDGGEILAHYLPSVAAKDSPASLFMKTVGGAATLYERILDTCAAGLPLRSIPQPPPLFLLSVCALEPLSKSANRVQSEDQVGRKAPAS
;
A
#
# COMPACT_ATOMS: atom_id res chain seq x y z
N MET A 1 16.49 40.54 -42.43
CA MET A 1 15.41 39.74 -41.81
C MET A 1 15.63 38.28 -42.21
N GLY A 2 15.94 37.29 -41.38
CA GLY A 2 16.30 37.13 -39.98
C GLY A 2 16.56 35.63 -39.86
N ARG A 3 17.81 35.21 -39.62
CA ARG A 3 18.20 33.79 -39.52
C ARG A 3 17.68 33.24 -38.20
N CYS A 4 16.87 32.18 -38.23
CA CYS A 4 16.43 31.49 -37.03
C CYS A 4 17.44 30.39 -36.66
N SER A 5 18.01 30.58 -35.47
CA SER A 5 18.87 29.74 -34.61
C SER A 5 19.16 28.28 -35.00
N ARG A 6 20.47 28.02 -35.09
CA ARG A 6 21.09 26.70 -34.86
C ARG A 6 20.74 26.22 -33.45
N PHE A 7 20.06 25.09 -33.33
CA PHE A 7 20.02 24.35 -32.07
C PHE A 7 21.43 23.78 -31.81
N ALA A 8 22.04 24.20 -30.70
CA ALA A 8 23.29 23.65 -30.21
C ALA A 8 23.08 22.16 -29.88
N GLN A 9 23.91 21.30 -30.46
CA GLN A 9 23.98 19.90 -30.05
C GLN A 9 24.55 19.80 -28.63
N PRO A 10 24.00 18.95 -27.74
CA PRO A 10 24.57 18.77 -26.41
C PRO A 10 25.92 18.06 -26.51
N ALA A 11 26.92 18.64 -25.83
CA ALA A 11 28.30 18.19 -25.82
C ALA A 11 28.49 16.87 -25.05
N TRP A 12 28.25 15.73 -25.71
CA TRP A 12 28.60 14.39 -25.18
C TRP A 12 29.46 13.56 -26.14
N SER A 13 30.19 14.19 -27.06
CA SER A 13 30.89 13.48 -28.14
C SER A 13 32.41 13.29 -27.97
N ARG A 14 33.01 13.51 -26.79
CA ARG A 14 34.45 13.21 -26.60
C ARG A 14 34.81 12.59 -25.25
N CYS A 15 34.45 11.32 -25.07
CA CYS A 15 35.21 10.44 -24.17
C CYS A 15 36.47 9.97 -24.93
N ARG A 16 37.61 10.66 -24.69
CA ARG A 16 38.92 10.22 -25.19
C ARG A 16 39.26 8.89 -24.54
N ARG A 17 39.57 7.89 -25.37
CA ARG A 17 40.15 6.61 -24.98
C ARG A 17 41.45 6.87 -24.20
N ARG A 18 41.52 6.42 -22.96
CA ARG A 18 42.78 6.06 -22.33
C ARG A 18 42.63 4.65 -21.75
N THR A 19 43.55 3.82 -22.19
CA THR A 19 43.70 2.38 -21.98
C THR A 19 44.08 2.05 -20.54
N GLY A 20 43.60 0.90 -20.05
CA GLY A 20 44.34 0.09 -19.06
C GLY A 20 43.68 -0.14 -17.70
N ARG A 21 42.79 -1.13 -17.61
CA ARG A 21 42.80 -2.27 -16.66
C ARG A 21 41.42 -2.94 -16.64
N THR A 22 41.46 -4.26 -16.71
CA THR A 22 40.32 -5.20 -16.70
C THR A 22 39.54 -5.13 -15.38
N GLY A 23 38.23 -5.00 -15.47
CA GLY A 23 37.31 -5.11 -14.33
C GLY A 23 36.02 -4.32 -14.58
N LEU A 24 35.06 -4.96 -15.24
CA LEU A 24 33.68 -4.49 -15.46
C LEU A 24 33.53 -3.04 -15.93
N SER A 25 33.57 -2.90 -17.26
CA SER A 25 33.09 -1.75 -18.03
C SER A 25 31.96 -0.98 -17.33
N CYS A 26 32.21 0.28 -16.98
CA CYS A 26 31.27 1.31 -16.52
C CYS A 26 30.11 1.61 -17.49
N ARG A 27 29.68 0.65 -18.32
CA ARG A 27 28.73 0.83 -19.43
C ARG A 27 27.45 0.00 -19.28
N VAL A 28 27.28 -0.76 -18.19
CA VAL A 28 26.10 -1.61 -17.93
C VAL A 28 25.28 -1.17 -16.71
N TYR A 29 25.63 -0.06 -16.04
CA TYR A 29 24.62 0.70 -15.27
C TYR A 29 23.76 1.50 -16.26
N ARG A 30 23.09 0.76 -17.14
CA ARG A 30 22.00 1.26 -17.98
C ARG A 30 20.83 1.51 -17.03
N ILE A 31 20.81 2.71 -16.45
CA ILE A 31 19.76 3.35 -15.63
C ILE A 31 18.56 2.40 -15.44
N LEU A 32 18.70 1.45 -14.51
CA LEU A 32 17.54 0.66 -14.12
C LEU A 32 16.63 1.61 -13.35
N PRO A 33 15.31 1.62 -13.63
CA PRO A 33 14.39 2.45 -12.87
C PRO A 33 14.53 2.11 -11.37
N PRO A 34 14.42 3.12 -10.49
CA PRO A 34 14.54 2.89 -9.05
C PRO A 34 13.48 1.89 -8.60
N LEU A 35 13.85 0.98 -7.69
CA LEU A 35 12.89 0.13 -6.99
C LEU A 35 12.12 1.01 -6.00
N ILE A 36 10.83 1.22 -6.28
CA ILE A 36 9.92 1.95 -5.40
C ILE A 36 8.98 0.95 -4.74
N LEU A 37 8.96 0.93 -3.42
CA LEU A 37 8.16 0.02 -2.62
C LEU A 37 7.07 0.78 -1.88
N ASN A 38 5.94 0.12 -1.66
CA ASN A 38 4.87 0.58 -0.79
C ASN A 38 4.58 -0.51 0.24
N PHE A 39 4.41 -0.11 1.49
CA PHE A 39 3.85 -0.97 2.51
C PHE A 39 2.46 -0.45 2.86
N HIS A 40 1.45 -1.20 2.43
CA HIS A 40 0.05 -0.91 2.70
C HIS A 40 -0.38 -1.63 3.97
N SER A 41 -1.02 -0.93 4.91
CA SER A 41 -1.59 -1.51 6.13
C SER A 41 -2.94 -2.19 5.87
N GLY A 42 -2.99 -3.09 4.90
CA GLY A 42 -4.12 -3.96 4.58
C GLY A 42 -3.64 -5.18 3.78
N ILE A 43 -4.45 -6.24 3.77
CA ILE A 43 -4.17 -7.44 2.99
C ILE A 43 -4.70 -7.27 1.58
N SER A 44 -3.81 -6.98 0.64
CA SER A 44 -4.15 -6.89 -0.78
C SER A 44 -4.21 -8.30 -1.39
N PRO A 45 -5.07 -8.54 -2.40
CA PRO A 45 -5.99 -7.59 -3.02
C PRO A 45 -7.33 -7.44 -2.26
N ILE A 46 -7.49 -8.04 -1.07
CA ILE A 46 -8.80 -8.07 -0.39
C ILE A 46 -9.21 -6.67 0.08
N TYR A 47 -8.33 -5.98 0.80
CA TYR A 47 -8.58 -4.65 1.37
C TYR A 47 -7.50 -3.66 0.92
N ASN A 48 -7.81 -2.87 -0.10
CA ASN A 48 -6.95 -1.78 -0.61
C ASN A 48 -7.53 -0.41 -0.26
N GLY A 49 -6.68 0.62 -0.29
CA GLY A 49 -7.07 2.00 -0.02
C GLY A 49 -6.95 2.37 1.46
N SER A 50 -7.82 3.26 1.93
CA SER A 50 -7.71 3.85 3.27
C SER A 50 -8.48 3.08 4.35
N SER A 51 -8.02 3.15 5.61
CA SER A 51 -8.75 2.64 6.78
C SER A 51 -9.07 1.13 6.74
N THR A 52 -8.25 0.37 6.03
CA THR A 52 -8.44 -1.06 5.73
C THR A 52 -8.46 -1.96 6.95
N ILE A 53 -7.58 -1.74 7.94
CA ILE A 53 -7.59 -2.53 9.19
C ILE A 53 -8.89 -2.33 9.96
N SER A 54 -9.34 -1.08 10.11
CA SER A 54 -10.59 -0.77 10.80
C SER A 54 -11.79 -1.37 10.08
N PHE A 55 -11.82 -1.32 8.74
CA PHE A 55 -12.89 -1.88 7.94
C PHE A 55 -12.92 -3.42 7.97
N ALA A 56 -11.76 -4.07 7.86
CA ALA A 56 -11.64 -5.53 7.99
C ALA A 56 -12.09 -6.00 9.39
N PHE A 57 -11.68 -5.27 10.44
CA PHE A 57 -12.10 -5.57 11.81
C PHE A 57 -13.61 -5.40 12.00
N ALA A 58 -14.20 -4.32 11.47
CA ALA A 58 -15.64 -4.06 11.54
C ALA A 58 -16.47 -5.12 10.80
N ASN A 59 -15.94 -5.69 9.72
CA ASN A 59 -16.56 -6.82 9.00
C ASN A 59 -16.41 -8.17 9.72
N GLY A 60 -15.81 -8.20 10.92
CA GLY A 60 -15.57 -9.45 11.64
C GLY A 60 -14.41 -10.27 11.07
N HIS A 61 -13.50 -9.65 10.32
CA HIS A 61 -12.31 -10.29 9.74
C HIS A 61 -11.00 -9.81 10.39
N PRO A 62 -10.80 -9.94 11.72
CA PRO A 62 -9.57 -9.49 12.37
C PRO A 62 -8.33 -10.27 11.92
N HIS A 63 -8.52 -11.50 11.42
CA HIS A 63 -7.47 -12.32 10.81
C HIS A 63 -6.95 -11.78 9.47
N LEU A 64 -7.68 -10.84 8.85
CA LEU A 64 -7.26 -10.12 7.64
C LEU A 64 -6.73 -8.71 7.95
N CYS A 65 -6.58 -8.36 9.23
CA CYS A 65 -5.89 -7.15 9.65
C CYS A 65 -4.38 -7.41 9.61
N GLY A 66 -3.74 -7.02 8.51
CA GLY A 66 -2.29 -7.13 8.33
C GLY A 66 -1.79 -6.10 7.34
N GLY A 67 -0.66 -6.38 6.70
CA GLY A 67 -0.08 -5.49 5.71
C GLY A 67 0.51 -6.22 4.52
N THR A 68 0.70 -5.45 3.45
CA THR A 68 1.21 -5.95 2.17
C THR A 68 2.36 -5.08 1.70
N LEU A 69 3.52 -5.70 1.51
CA LEU A 69 4.65 -5.08 0.86
C LEU A 69 4.58 -5.36 -0.64
N MET A 70 4.65 -4.31 -1.44
CA MET A 70 4.49 -4.39 -2.89
C MET A 70 5.42 -3.41 -3.62
N LYS A 71 5.64 -3.66 -4.90
CA LYS A 71 6.22 -2.65 -5.80
C LYS A 71 5.18 -1.58 -6.09
N MET A 72 5.54 -0.31 -6.08
CA MET A 72 4.61 0.76 -6.39
C MET A 72 4.32 0.81 -7.90
N ASN A 73 3.07 1.06 -8.27
CA ASN A 73 2.66 1.37 -9.64
C ASN A 73 1.66 2.54 -9.64
N ALA A 74 1.04 2.83 -10.79
CA ALA A 74 0.08 3.93 -10.91
C ALA A 74 -1.25 3.68 -10.17
N ALA A 75 -1.58 2.43 -9.82
CA ALA A 75 -2.79 2.08 -9.11
C ALA A 75 -2.56 2.10 -7.59
N VAL A 76 -3.53 2.62 -6.84
CA VAL A 76 -3.48 2.62 -5.36
C VAL A 76 -3.46 1.19 -4.84
N ASP A 77 -2.39 0.84 -4.13
CA ASP A 77 -2.13 -0.49 -3.55
C ASP A 77 -2.24 -1.67 -4.57
N GLY A 78 -2.13 -1.38 -5.87
CA GLY A 78 -2.37 -2.33 -6.95
C GLY A 78 -1.11 -2.87 -7.63
N GLY A 79 0.06 -2.66 -7.04
CA GLY A 79 1.33 -3.11 -7.61
C GLY A 79 1.66 -4.56 -7.30
N GLU A 80 2.76 -5.11 -7.82
CA GLU A 80 3.05 -6.53 -7.59
C GLU A 80 3.40 -6.81 -6.12
N ILE A 81 2.76 -7.82 -5.52
CA ILE A 81 2.98 -8.21 -4.12
C ILE A 81 4.34 -8.89 -3.98
N LEU A 82 5.12 -8.45 -3.00
CA LEU A 82 6.36 -9.09 -2.57
C LEU A 82 6.12 -10.00 -1.37
N ALA A 83 5.37 -9.52 -0.37
CA ALA A 83 5.09 -10.28 0.84
C ALA A 83 3.85 -9.73 1.57
N HIS A 84 3.24 -10.59 2.38
CA HIS A 84 2.26 -10.18 3.38
C HIS A 84 2.85 -10.33 4.78
N TYR A 85 2.36 -9.48 5.68
CA TYR A 85 2.55 -9.63 7.11
C TYR A 85 1.19 -9.77 7.78
N LEU A 86 1.00 -10.87 8.49
CA LEU A 86 -0.19 -11.15 9.29
C LEU A 86 0.22 -11.17 10.76
N PRO A 87 -0.14 -10.16 11.56
CA PRO A 87 0.12 -10.17 12.98
C PRO A 87 -0.70 -11.26 13.69
N SER A 88 -0.20 -11.72 14.84
CA SER A 88 -1.00 -12.55 15.73
C SER A 88 -2.16 -11.75 16.33
N VAL A 89 -3.36 -12.30 16.23
CA VAL A 89 -4.59 -11.69 16.74
C VAL A 89 -4.92 -12.30 18.10
N ALA A 90 -5.04 -11.45 19.11
CA ALA A 90 -5.43 -11.79 20.48
C ALA A 90 -6.82 -11.22 20.81
N ALA A 91 -7.52 -11.81 21.78
CA ALA A 91 -8.88 -11.42 22.15
C ALA A 91 -9.02 -9.95 22.61
N LYS A 92 -7.93 -9.35 23.12
CA LYS A 92 -7.90 -7.94 23.58
C LYS A 92 -7.42 -6.97 22.49
N ASP A 93 -7.12 -7.46 21.29
CA ASP A 93 -6.65 -6.60 20.22
C ASP A 93 -7.79 -5.72 19.69
N SER A 94 -7.48 -4.44 19.57
CA SER A 94 -8.27 -3.44 18.85
C SER A 94 -7.70 -3.19 17.45
N PRO A 95 -8.46 -2.54 16.54
CA PRO A 95 -7.95 -2.12 15.24
C PRO A 95 -6.63 -1.33 15.34
N ALA A 96 -6.52 -0.42 16.32
CA ALA A 96 -5.32 0.36 16.55
C ALA A 96 -4.13 -0.51 16.98
N SER A 97 -4.37 -1.50 17.85
CA SER A 97 -3.30 -2.42 18.27
C SER A 97 -2.81 -3.31 17.12
N LEU A 98 -3.73 -3.80 16.28
CA LEU A 98 -3.39 -4.61 15.09
C LEU A 98 -2.64 -3.77 14.06
N PHE A 99 -3.01 -2.50 13.88
CA PHE A 99 -2.26 -1.55 13.07
C PHE A 99 -0.82 -1.42 13.58
N MET A 100 -0.61 -1.19 14.88
CA MET A 100 0.75 -1.06 15.42
C MET A 100 1.58 -2.35 15.27
N LYS A 101 0.98 -3.52 15.48
CA LYS A 101 1.65 -4.80 15.19
C LYS A 101 2.04 -4.92 13.71
N THR A 102 1.19 -4.43 12.82
CA THR A 102 1.41 -4.42 11.37
C THR A 102 2.55 -3.48 10.98
N VAL A 103 2.66 -2.30 11.62
CA VAL A 103 3.80 -1.39 11.43
C VAL A 103 5.12 -2.05 11.85
N GLY A 104 5.13 -2.78 12.96
CA GLY A 104 6.30 -3.57 13.37
C GLY A 104 6.70 -4.61 12.32
N GLY A 105 5.71 -5.33 11.77
CA GLY A 105 5.93 -6.28 10.69
C GLY A 105 6.43 -5.66 9.39
N ALA A 106 6.04 -4.41 9.10
CA ALA A 106 6.54 -3.66 7.95
C ALA A 106 8.07 -3.52 8.00
N ALA A 107 8.61 -3.11 9.16
CA ALA A 107 10.04 -2.97 9.36
C ALA A 107 10.78 -4.30 9.10
N THR A 108 10.28 -5.41 9.66
CA THR A 108 10.86 -6.75 9.43
C THR A 108 10.82 -7.17 7.96
N LEU A 109 9.76 -6.84 7.22
CA LEU A 109 9.71 -7.15 5.79
C LEU A 109 10.66 -6.28 4.98
N TYR A 110 10.79 -5.00 5.31
CA TYR A 110 11.76 -4.11 4.65
C TYR A 110 13.19 -4.58 4.87
N GLU A 111 13.56 -4.96 6.10
CA GLU A 111 14.88 -5.54 6.40
C GLU A 111 15.17 -6.75 5.50
N ARG A 112 14.24 -7.70 5.41
CA ARG A 112 14.41 -8.88 4.53
C ARG A 112 14.59 -8.52 3.06
N ILE A 113 13.85 -7.53 2.57
CA ILE A 113 13.99 -7.07 1.18
C ILE A 113 15.34 -6.38 0.96
N LEU A 114 15.79 -5.56 1.91
CA LEU A 114 17.10 -4.91 1.85
C LEU A 114 18.23 -5.95 1.86
N ASP A 115 18.16 -6.96 2.71
CA ASP A 115 19.12 -8.07 2.75
C ASP A 115 19.14 -8.85 1.43
N THR A 116 17.96 -9.14 0.87
CA THR A 116 17.83 -9.82 -0.43
C THR A 116 18.47 -9.00 -1.55
N CYS A 117 18.24 -7.68 -1.56
CA CYS A 117 18.85 -6.76 -2.51
C CYS A 117 20.37 -6.67 -2.34
N ALA A 118 20.86 -6.60 -1.10
CA ALA A 118 22.29 -6.54 -0.80
C ALA A 118 23.03 -7.83 -1.22
N ALA A 119 22.37 -8.97 -1.11
CA ALA A 119 22.86 -10.26 -1.59
C ALA A 119 22.79 -10.41 -3.13
N GLY A 120 22.21 -9.45 -3.86
CA GLY A 120 22.04 -9.52 -5.30
C GLY A 120 21.02 -10.57 -5.75
N LEU A 121 20.14 -11.01 -4.86
CA LEU A 121 19.11 -12.00 -5.15
C LEU A 121 17.89 -11.33 -5.80
N PRO A 122 17.20 -12.02 -6.73
CA PRO A 122 16.03 -11.46 -7.38
C PRO A 122 14.84 -11.37 -6.40
N LEU A 123 14.14 -10.23 -6.41
CA LEU A 123 12.88 -10.07 -5.70
C LEU A 123 11.76 -10.77 -6.46
N ARG A 124 11.24 -11.87 -5.89
CA ARG A 124 10.04 -12.54 -6.41
C ARG A 124 8.82 -11.71 -6.08
N SER A 125 7.98 -11.46 -7.08
CA SER A 125 6.71 -10.75 -6.93
C SER A 125 5.57 -11.46 -7.64
N ILE A 126 4.34 -11.20 -7.21
CA ILE A 126 3.11 -11.78 -7.78
C ILE A 126 2.18 -10.63 -8.22
N PRO A 127 1.68 -10.63 -9.46
CA PRO A 127 0.71 -9.63 -9.90
C PRO A 127 -0.62 -9.78 -9.15
N GLN A 128 -1.28 -8.66 -8.89
CA GLN A 128 -2.56 -8.64 -8.19
C GLN A 128 -3.75 -8.62 -9.16
N PRO A 129 -4.84 -9.34 -8.87
CA PRO A 129 -6.13 -9.07 -9.50
C PRO A 129 -6.73 -7.75 -8.96
N PRO A 130 -7.84 -7.26 -9.53
CA PRO A 130 -8.58 -6.12 -8.98
C PRO A 130 -8.96 -6.35 -7.51
N PRO A 131 -8.95 -5.30 -6.67
CA PRO A 131 -9.23 -5.45 -5.26
C PRO A 131 -10.69 -5.80 -4.98
N LEU A 132 -10.94 -6.61 -3.95
CA LEU A 132 -12.30 -6.93 -3.51
C LEU A 132 -12.97 -5.71 -2.87
N PHE A 133 -12.22 -5.01 -2.02
CA PHE A 133 -12.62 -3.73 -1.44
C PHE A 133 -11.55 -2.68 -1.75
N LEU A 134 -11.96 -1.58 -2.41
CA LEU A 134 -11.15 -0.39 -2.58
C LEU A 134 -11.78 0.76 -1.79
N LEU A 135 -11.20 1.04 -0.63
CA LEU A 135 -11.73 2.03 0.30
C LEU A 135 -11.16 3.41 -0.01
N SER A 136 -12.02 4.31 -0.47
CA SER A 136 -11.66 5.71 -0.68
C SER A 136 -12.21 6.58 0.45
N VAL A 137 -11.39 7.49 0.95
CA VAL A 137 -11.81 8.50 1.95
C VAL A 137 -13.00 9.34 1.42
N CYS A 138 -13.10 9.54 0.10
CA CYS A 138 -14.22 10.27 -0.50
C CYS A 138 -15.54 9.49 -0.55
N ALA A 139 -15.53 8.17 -0.39
CA ALA A 139 -16.74 7.33 -0.51
C ALA A 139 -17.41 7.02 0.84
N LEU A 140 -16.83 7.46 1.95
CA LEU A 140 -17.44 7.31 3.28
C LEU A 140 -18.39 8.48 3.54
N GLU A 141 -19.63 8.37 3.07
CA GLU A 141 -20.75 9.10 3.69
C GLU A 141 -20.72 8.79 5.20
N PRO A 142 -20.82 9.80 6.09
CA PRO A 142 -20.73 9.55 7.51
C PRO A 142 -21.87 8.63 7.96
N LEU A 143 -21.50 7.47 8.50
CA LEU A 143 -22.38 6.48 9.17
C LEU A 143 -23.08 7.05 10.43
N SER A 144 -23.23 8.37 10.57
CA SER A 144 -23.95 9.01 11.67
C SER A 144 -25.45 9.18 11.39
N LYS A 145 -25.93 8.98 10.16
CA LYS A 145 -27.36 9.19 9.83
C LYS A 145 -28.27 7.97 10.04
N SER A 146 -27.71 6.78 10.24
CA SER A 146 -28.51 5.53 10.29
C SER A 146 -28.88 5.08 11.72
N ALA A 147 -28.23 5.63 12.75
CA ALA A 147 -28.46 5.21 14.15
C ALA A 147 -29.71 5.82 14.80
N ASN A 148 -30.29 6.88 14.23
CA ASN A 148 -31.44 7.60 14.83
C ASN A 148 -32.82 7.13 14.37
N ARG A 149 -32.92 6.10 13.51
CA ARG A 149 -34.23 5.66 12.98
C ARG A 149 -34.92 4.56 13.80
N VAL A 150 -34.26 3.98 14.81
CA VAL A 150 -34.78 2.78 15.51
C VAL A 150 -35.39 3.10 16.89
N GLN A 151 -35.35 4.35 17.37
CA GLN A 151 -35.82 4.68 18.74
C GLN A 151 -37.16 5.44 18.84
N SER A 152 -37.90 5.69 17.75
CA SER A 152 -39.12 6.50 17.81
C SER A 152 -40.45 5.75 17.69
N GLU A 153 -40.47 4.42 17.56
CA GLU A 153 -41.73 3.68 17.33
C GLU A 153 -42.35 3.01 18.57
N ASP A 154 -41.70 3.06 19.75
CA ASP A 154 -42.12 2.30 20.94
C ASP A 154 -42.90 3.08 22.03
N GLN A 155 -43.44 4.28 21.73
CA GLN A 155 -44.08 5.14 22.74
C GLN A 155 -45.56 5.51 22.50
N VAL A 156 -46.32 4.71 21.74
CA VAL A 156 -47.78 4.92 21.63
C VAL A 156 -48.50 3.62 21.96
N GLY A 157 -48.94 3.47 23.22
CA GLY A 157 -49.93 2.44 23.52
C GLY A 157 -50.04 1.93 24.96
N ARG A 158 -50.17 2.79 25.97
CA ARG A 158 -50.79 2.40 27.26
C ARG A 158 -51.65 3.54 27.81
N LYS A 159 -52.94 3.59 27.44
CA LYS A 159 -53.97 4.31 28.20
C LYS A 159 -54.47 3.39 29.31
N ALA A 160 -54.31 3.81 30.56
CA ALA A 160 -54.97 3.20 31.71
C ALA A 160 -56.45 3.63 31.77
N PRO A 161 -57.37 2.80 32.30
CA PRO A 161 -58.77 3.17 32.46
C PRO A 161 -58.95 4.08 33.68
N ALA A 162 -59.74 5.14 33.54
CA ALA A 162 -60.12 6.02 34.64
C ALA A 162 -61.25 5.39 35.46
N SER A 163 -61.09 5.44 36.78
CA SER A 163 -62.12 5.25 37.81
C SER A 163 -63.00 6.49 37.95
#